data_AF-A0A520T504-F1
#
_entry.id   AF-A0A520T504-F1
#
_cell.length_a   1.000
_cell.length_b   1.000
_cell.length_c   1.000
_cell.angle_alpha   90.00
_cell.angle_beta   90.00
_cell.angle_gamma   90.00
#
_symmetry.space_group_name_H-M   'P 1'
#
loop_
_entity.id
_entity.type
_entity.pdbx_description
1 polymer ?
#
loop_
_entity_poly.entity_id
_entity_poly.type
_entity_poly.pdbx_seq_one_letter_code
_entity_poly.pdbx_strand_id
1 'polypeptide(L)'
;MTVVFLSFIIVVINLILFFNVSLFYFIIFLLAQVLLYFVIYFFLEDYLDKTIFDFDSNSPVFKKIRYKLQQNIMDRERRIELGDKQSLEYQDILNSLDLMLGIIDTDFNLIFVNNKFKEVFQLDKADNLKTVLRDLAFSSQVKDVINNKEKKTFEWHRPIPNNQFYDVVAFPINN
;
A
#
# COMPACT_ATOMS: atom_id res chain seq x y z
N MET A 1 17.55 -9.06 -26.37
CA MET A 1 17.79 -9.11 -27.84
C MET A 1 16.67 -9.83 -28.59
N THR A 2 16.27 -11.04 -28.19
CA THR A 2 15.23 -11.82 -28.88
C THR A 2 13.86 -11.13 -28.95
N VAL A 3 13.40 -10.53 -27.85
CA VAL A 3 12.11 -9.78 -27.83
C VAL A 3 12.12 -8.60 -28.79
N VAL A 4 13.20 -7.81 -28.78
CA VAL A 4 13.37 -6.64 -29.66
C VAL A 4 13.36 -7.06 -31.14
N PHE A 5 14.01 -8.18 -31.47
CA PHE A 5 14.04 -8.72 -32.82
C PHE A 5 12.66 -9.23 -33.28
N LEU A 6 11.92 -9.91 -32.41
CA LEU A 6 10.54 -10.34 -32.67
C LEU A 6 9.59 -9.16 -32.87
N SER A 7 9.67 -8.13 -32.03
CA SER A 7 8.89 -6.90 -32.20
C SER A 7 9.20 -6.21 -33.52
N PHE A 8 10.46 -6.16 -33.93
CA PHE A 8 10.86 -5.59 -35.21
C PHE A 8 10.27 -6.35 -36.41
N ILE A 9 10.30 -7.69 -36.38
CA ILE A 9 9.71 -8.54 -37.42
C ILE A 9 8.19 -8.28 -37.55
N ILE A 10 7.47 -8.19 -36.43
CA ILE A 10 6.02 -7.92 -36.43
C ILE A 10 5.71 -6.58 -37.09
N VAL A 11 6.50 -5.55 -36.77
CA VAL A 11 6.37 -4.22 -37.38
C VAL A 11 6.58 -4.28 -38.90
N VAL A 12 7.63 -4.98 -39.35
CA VAL A 12 7.92 -5.12 -40.78
C VAL A 12 6.80 -5.86 -41.51
N ILE A 13 6.25 -6.94 -40.93
CA ILE A 13 5.13 -7.69 -41.52
C ILE A 13 3.89 -6.80 -41.66
N ASN A 14 3.53 -6.05 -40.62
CA ASN A 14 2.38 -5.16 -40.65
C ASN A 14 2.57 -4.01 -41.66
N LEU A 15 3.79 -3.52 -41.82
CA LEU A 15 4.13 -2.48 -42.78
C LEU A 15 4.02 -2.99 -44.23
N ILE A 16 4.49 -4.22 -44.50
CA ILE A 16 4.30 -4.89 -45.80
C ILE A 16 2.80 -5.07 -46.09
N LEU A 17 2.02 -5.54 -45.11
CA LEU A 17 0.57 -5.75 -45.30
C LEU A 17 -0.19 -4.45 -45.54
N PHE A 18 0.19 -3.36 -44.89
CA PHE A 18 -0.42 -2.04 -45.09
C PHE A 18 -0.29 -1.54 -46.53
N PHE A 19 0.86 -1.76 -47.18
CA PHE A 19 1.08 -1.31 -48.56
C PHE A 19 0.50 -2.25 -49.63
N ASN A 20 0.21 -3.51 -49.30
CA ASN A 20 -0.20 -4.52 -50.29
C ASN A 20 -1.69 -4.88 -50.23
N VAL A 21 -2.42 -4.41 -49.22
CA VAL A 21 -3.79 -4.81 -48.96
C VAL A 21 -4.68 -3.58 -48.82
N SER A 22 -5.97 -3.69 -49.18
CA SER A 22 -6.90 -2.59 -48.99
C SER A 22 -7.05 -2.24 -47.51
N LEU A 23 -7.32 -0.96 -47.23
CA LEU A 23 -7.45 -0.44 -45.85
C LEU A 23 -8.44 -1.26 -45.01
N PHE A 24 -9.54 -1.71 -45.64
CA PHE A 24 -10.57 -2.51 -45.00
C PHE A 24 -10.04 -3.88 -44.52
N TYR A 25 -9.34 -4.62 -45.38
CA TYR A 25 -8.77 -5.92 -45.02
C TYR A 25 -7.60 -5.78 -44.03
N PHE A 26 -6.84 -4.69 -44.10
CA PHE A 26 -5.79 -4.39 -43.12
C PHE A 26 -6.36 -4.19 -41.70
N ILE A 27 -7.47 -3.47 -41.56
CA ILE A 27 -8.13 -3.27 -40.27
C ILE A 27 -8.66 -4.59 -39.70
N ILE A 28 -9.27 -5.44 -40.53
CA ILE A 28 -9.73 -6.78 -40.12
C ILE A 28 -8.54 -7.62 -39.60
N PHE A 29 -7.41 -7.56 -40.29
CA PHE A 29 -6.21 -8.27 -39.90
C PHE A 29 -5.66 -7.81 -38.54
N LEU A 30 -5.61 -6.50 -38.28
CA LEU A 30 -5.22 -5.96 -36.97
C LEU A 30 -6.15 -6.43 -35.85
N LEU A 31 -7.47 -6.41 -36.08
CA LEU A 31 -8.44 -6.89 -35.09
C LEU A 31 -8.27 -8.39 -34.80
N ALA A 32 -8.00 -9.19 -35.83
CA ALA A 32 -7.71 -10.61 -35.67
C ALA A 32 -6.42 -10.86 -34.88
N GLN A 33 -5.36 -10.08 -35.10
CA GLN A 33 -4.12 -10.16 -34.32
C GLN A 33 -4.34 -9.83 -32.84
N VAL A 34 -5.12 -8.78 -32.54
CA VAL A 34 -5.46 -8.40 -31.16
C VAL A 34 -6.26 -9.49 -30.47
N LEU A 35 -7.26 -10.07 -31.15
CA LEU A 35 -8.04 -11.19 -30.62
C LEU A 35 -7.17 -12.42 -30.36
N LEU A 36 -6.30 -12.77 -31.31
CA LEU A 36 -5.39 -13.91 -31.15
C LEU A 36 -4.46 -13.69 -29.94
N TYR A 37 -3.91 -12.48 -29.80
CA TYR A 37 -3.08 -12.12 -28.65
C TYR A 37 -3.86 -12.26 -27.34
N PHE A 38 -5.09 -11.77 -27.29
CA PHE A 38 -5.94 -11.86 -26.11
C PHE A 38 -6.28 -13.31 -25.75
N VAL A 39 -6.64 -14.14 -26.73
CA VAL A 39 -6.93 -15.56 -26.55
C VAL A 39 -5.69 -16.29 -26.04
N ILE A 40 -4.53 -16.07 -26.65
CA ILE A 40 -3.27 -16.69 -26.20
C ILE A 40 -2.96 -16.25 -24.78
N TYR A 41 -3.04 -14.95 -24.47
CA TYR A 41 -2.79 -14.43 -23.13
C TYR A 41 -3.72 -15.04 -22.09
N PHE A 42 -5.04 -15.03 -22.35
CA PHE A 42 -6.04 -15.57 -21.43
C PHE A 42 -5.87 -17.07 -21.19
N PHE A 43 -5.64 -17.86 -22.24
CA PHE A 43 -5.36 -19.29 -22.08
C PHE A 43 -4.02 -19.56 -21.40
N LEU A 44 -2.99 -18.74 -21.66
CA LEU A 44 -1.70 -18.91 -21.01
C LEU A 44 -1.78 -18.54 -19.53
N GLU A 45 -2.53 -17.50 -19.19
CA GLU A 45 -2.81 -17.05 -17.82
C GLU A 45 -3.61 -18.12 -17.08
N ASP A 46 -4.75 -18.57 -17.61
CA ASP A 46 -5.55 -19.65 -17.01
C ASP A 46 -4.76 -20.98 -16.92
N TYR A 47 -3.94 -21.30 -17.92
CA TYR A 47 -3.06 -22.46 -17.88
C TYR A 47 -2.01 -22.33 -16.79
N LEU A 48 -1.29 -21.20 -16.73
CA LEU A 48 -0.26 -20.96 -15.71
C LEU A 48 -0.88 -20.95 -14.31
N ASP A 49 -2.03 -20.31 -14.12
CA ASP A 49 -2.70 -20.22 -12.82
C ASP A 49 -3.15 -21.61 -12.33
N LYS A 50 -3.65 -22.46 -13.24
CA LYS A 50 -4.00 -23.86 -12.94
C LYS A 50 -2.79 -24.79 -12.74
N THR A 51 -1.64 -24.51 -13.37
CA THR A 51 -0.49 -25.43 -13.40
C THR A 51 0.67 -25.05 -12.49
N ILE A 52 0.77 -23.81 -12.00
CA ILE A 52 1.83 -23.38 -11.07
C ILE A 52 1.83 -24.21 -9.77
N PHE A 53 0.70 -24.81 -9.38
CA PHE A 53 0.60 -25.65 -8.18
C PHE A 53 0.62 -27.16 -8.42
N ASP A 54 0.45 -27.67 -9.64
CA ASP A 54 0.25 -29.13 -9.89
C ASP A 54 1.16 -29.74 -10.98
N PHE A 55 2.22 -29.04 -11.42
CA PHE A 55 3.11 -29.55 -12.47
C PHE A 55 4.21 -30.49 -11.94
N ASP A 56 3.99 -31.80 -12.11
CA ASP A 56 4.98 -32.86 -11.84
C ASP A 56 5.89 -33.10 -13.06
N SER A 57 6.64 -32.06 -13.46
CA SER A 57 7.55 -32.10 -14.61
C SER A 57 8.97 -32.46 -14.16
N ASN A 58 9.53 -33.54 -14.72
CA ASN A 58 10.94 -33.96 -14.51
C ASN A 58 11.99 -33.04 -15.18
N SER A 59 11.58 -31.98 -15.88
CA SER A 59 12.51 -31.09 -16.57
C SER A 59 13.29 -30.19 -15.58
N PRO A 60 14.64 -30.18 -15.64
CA PRO A 60 15.48 -29.44 -14.70
C PRO A 60 15.32 -27.92 -14.77
N VAL A 61 14.95 -27.39 -15.94
CA VAL A 61 14.73 -25.94 -16.14
C VAL A 61 13.47 -25.48 -15.41
N PHE A 62 12.37 -26.23 -15.54
CA PHE A 62 11.11 -25.91 -14.88
C PHE A 62 11.21 -26.08 -13.36
N LYS A 63 11.95 -27.11 -12.89
CA LYS A 63 12.26 -27.28 -11.47
C LYS A 63 13.00 -26.06 -10.89
N LYS A 64 13.99 -25.54 -11.62
CA LYS A 64 14.74 -24.34 -11.21
C LYS A 64 13.88 -23.08 -11.17
N ILE A 65 12.99 -22.91 -12.16
CA ILE A 65 12.05 -21.78 -12.21
C ILE A 65 11.07 -21.86 -11.02
N ARG A 66 10.50 -23.03 -10.74
CA ARG A 66 9.61 -23.27 -9.60
C ARG A 66 10.28 -22.92 -8.27
N TYR A 67 11.49 -23.44 -8.01
CA TYR A 67 12.20 -23.13 -6.77
C TYR A 67 12.45 -21.63 -6.60
N LYS A 68 12.83 -20.93 -7.67
CA LYS A 68 13.09 -19.49 -7.61
C LYS A 68 11.81 -18.67 -7.38
N LEU A 69 10.68 -19.10 -7.91
CA LEU A 69 9.37 -18.48 -7.67
C LEU A 69 8.88 -18.75 -6.24
N GLN A 70 8.95 -20.00 -5.78
CA GLN A 70 8.58 -20.37 -4.40
C GLN A 70 9.44 -19.62 -3.38
N GLN A 71 10.74 -19.52 -3.62
CA GLN A 71 11.63 -18.77 -2.75
C GLN A 71 11.27 -17.27 -2.72
N ASN A 72 10.96 -16.66 -3.87
CA ASN A 72 10.53 -15.25 -3.90
C ASN A 72 9.19 -15.02 -3.19
N ILE A 73 8.22 -15.94 -3.34
CA ILE A 73 6.93 -15.84 -2.67
C ILE A 73 7.12 -15.99 -1.16
N MET A 74 7.86 -17.00 -0.72
CA MET A 74 8.16 -17.23 0.70
C MET A 74 8.98 -16.08 1.32
N ASP A 75 9.95 -15.52 0.59
CA ASP A 75 10.72 -14.36 1.05
C ASP A 75 9.83 -13.09 1.12
N ARG A 76 8.86 -12.94 0.23
CA ARG A 76 7.88 -11.84 0.25
C ARG A 76 6.93 -11.99 1.44
N GLU A 77 6.36 -13.17 1.65
CA GLU A 77 5.50 -13.47 2.79
C GLU A 77 6.23 -13.27 4.11
N ARG A 78 7.47 -13.77 4.23
CA ARG A 78 8.32 -13.55 5.40
C ARG A 78 8.58 -12.06 5.66
N ARG A 79 8.77 -11.23 4.63
CA ARG A 79 8.95 -9.77 4.81
C ARG A 79 7.67 -9.08 5.30
N ILE A 80 6.50 -9.54 4.84
CA ILE A 80 5.20 -9.03 5.29
C ILE A 80 4.99 -9.45 6.75
N GLU A 81 5.19 -10.73 7.09
CA GLU A 81 5.09 -11.21 8.47
C GLU A 81 6.06 -10.52 9.43
N LEU A 82 7.30 -10.24 9.00
CA LEU A 82 8.27 -9.49 9.80
C LEU A 82 7.85 -8.03 9.98
N GLY A 83 7.29 -7.40 8.94
CA GLY A 83 6.74 -6.05 9.02
C GLY A 83 5.53 -5.95 9.95
N ASP A 84 4.65 -6.95 9.90
CA ASP A 84 3.47 -7.05 10.77
C ASP A 84 3.88 -7.36 12.22
N LYS A 85 4.84 -8.27 12.44
CA LYS A 85 5.40 -8.54 13.77
C LYS A 85 6.07 -7.31 14.39
N GLN A 86 6.88 -6.58 13.61
CA GLN A 86 7.46 -5.33 14.10
C GLN A 86 6.39 -4.30 14.42
N SER A 87 5.36 -4.18 13.57
CA SER A 87 4.24 -3.26 13.81
C SER A 87 3.46 -3.61 15.09
N LEU A 88 3.27 -4.91 15.36
CA LEU A 88 2.66 -5.39 16.60
C LEU A 88 3.55 -5.12 17.82
N GLU A 89 4.84 -5.42 17.74
CA GLU A 89 5.80 -5.13 18.82
C GLU A 89 5.86 -3.63 19.14
N TYR A 90 5.86 -2.75 18.13
CA TYR A 90 5.79 -1.30 18.33
C TYR A 90 4.49 -0.86 19.00
N GLN A 91 3.35 -1.44 18.59
CA GLN A 91 2.07 -1.14 19.22
C GLN A 91 2.04 -1.60 20.68
N ASP A 92 2.59 -2.76 20.98
CA ASP A 92 2.67 -3.29 22.35
C ASP A 92 3.55 -2.39 23.24
N ILE A 93 4.71 -1.94 22.73
CA ILE A 93 5.57 -0.99 23.45
C ILE A 93 4.80 0.32 23.71
N LEU A 94 4.19 0.92 22.69
CA LEU A 94 3.45 2.19 22.85
C LEU A 94 2.23 2.06 23.78
N ASN A 95 1.59 0.89 23.82
CA ASN A 95 0.48 0.59 24.72
C ASN A 95 0.94 0.27 26.15
N SER A 96 2.17 -0.19 26.34
CA SER A 96 2.74 -0.46 27.67
C SER A 96 3.14 0.81 28.43
N LEU A 97 3.28 1.94 27.72
CA LEU A 97 3.66 3.22 28.31
C LEU A 97 2.51 3.79 29.15
N ASP A 98 2.85 4.29 30.34
CA ASP A 98 1.90 4.91 31.27
C ASP A 98 1.48 6.34 30.85
N LEU A 99 1.77 6.73 29.60
CA LEU A 99 1.49 8.04 29.04
C LEU A 99 0.31 7.97 28.07
N MET A 100 -0.44 9.05 27.92
CA MET A 100 -1.46 9.18 26.87
C MET A 100 -0.74 9.61 25.59
N LEU A 101 -0.76 8.77 24.55
CA LEU A 101 -0.03 9.01 23.31
C LEU A 101 -0.97 9.11 22.12
N GLY A 102 -0.69 10.09 21.26
CA GLY A 102 -1.35 10.27 19.97
C GLY A 102 -0.34 10.70 18.91
N ILE A 103 -0.48 10.18 17.69
CA ILE A 103 0.31 10.59 16.52
C ILE A 103 -0.64 11.20 15.51
N ILE A 104 -0.29 12.39 15.03
CA ILE A 104 -1.05 13.11 14.01
C ILE A 104 -0.21 13.27 12.74
N ASP A 105 -0.87 13.31 11.60
CA ASP A 105 -0.30 13.71 10.33
C ASP A 105 -0.16 15.24 10.24
N THR A 106 0.62 15.69 9.26
CA THR A 106 0.72 17.06 8.72
C THR A 106 -0.63 17.69 8.40
N ASP A 107 -1.61 16.90 7.96
CA ASP A 107 -2.99 17.33 7.70
C ASP A 107 -3.89 17.36 8.95
N PHE A 108 -3.28 17.29 10.15
CA PHE A 108 -3.99 17.29 11.44
C PHE A 108 -4.92 16.09 11.64
N ASN A 109 -4.67 15.00 10.93
CA ASN A 109 -5.41 13.75 11.07
C ASN A 109 -4.75 12.87 12.14
N LEU A 110 -5.53 12.32 13.07
CA LEU A 110 -5.02 11.39 14.06
C LEU A 110 -4.77 10.00 13.44
N ILE A 111 -3.51 9.61 13.32
CA ILE A 111 -3.06 8.35 12.72
C ILE A 111 -3.03 7.22 13.76
N PHE A 112 -2.65 7.54 15.01
CA PHE A 112 -2.51 6.54 16.08
C PHE A 112 -2.84 7.12 17.45
N VAL A 113 -3.35 6.26 18.33
CA VAL A 113 -3.52 6.49 19.77
C VAL A 113 -3.29 5.20 20.54
N ASN A 114 -2.65 5.30 21.70
CA ASN A 114 -2.45 4.14 22.58
C ASN A 114 -3.71 3.85 23.43
N ASN A 115 -3.77 2.66 24.05
CA ASN A 115 -4.93 2.21 24.81
C ASN A 115 -5.28 3.14 25.97
N LYS A 116 -4.28 3.67 26.70
CA LYS A 116 -4.51 4.62 27.78
C LYS A 116 -5.19 5.91 27.29
N PHE A 117 -4.78 6.40 26.11
CA PHE A 117 -5.47 7.51 25.46
C PHE A 117 -6.92 7.11 25.06
N LYS A 118 -7.13 5.91 24.50
CA LYS A 118 -8.49 5.44 24.16
C LYS A 118 -9.43 5.37 25.36
N GLU A 119 -8.95 4.83 26.48
CA GLU A 119 -9.72 4.67 27.72
C GLU A 119 -10.09 6.00 28.35
N VAL A 120 -9.12 6.90 28.54
CA VAL A 120 -9.34 8.22 29.15
C VAL A 120 -10.28 9.07 28.28
N PHE A 121 -10.11 9.02 26.96
CA PHE A 121 -10.91 9.81 26.04
C PHE A 121 -12.20 9.09 25.56
N GLN A 122 -12.45 7.86 26.02
CA GLN A 122 -13.59 6.99 25.68
C GLN A 122 -13.83 6.86 24.17
N LEU A 123 -12.75 6.62 23.43
CA LEU A 123 -12.78 6.61 21.95
C LEU A 123 -13.67 5.51 21.36
N ASP A 124 -13.98 4.47 22.12
CA ASP A 124 -14.78 3.32 21.69
C ASP A 124 -16.29 3.60 21.62
N LYS A 125 -16.76 4.77 22.11
CA LYS A 125 -18.19 5.03 22.33
C LYS A 125 -18.80 6.16 21.49
N ALA A 126 -18.08 6.82 20.58
CA ALA A 126 -18.65 8.00 19.91
C ALA A 126 -18.27 8.16 18.43
N ASP A 127 -19.30 8.14 17.58
CA ASP A 127 -19.27 8.61 16.19
C ASP A 127 -18.95 10.12 16.07
N ASN A 128 -19.18 10.90 17.14
CA ASN A 128 -18.91 12.35 17.18
C ASN A 128 -17.44 12.73 17.46
N LEU A 129 -16.55 11.75 17.60
CA LEU A 129 -15.23 11.92 18.22
C LEU A 129 -14.09 12.16 17.19
N LYS A 130 -14.29 11.77 15.92
CA LYS A 130 -13.41 12.19 14.81
C LYS A 130 -13.34 13.72 14.68
N THR A 131 -14.39 14.43 15.07
CA THR A 131 -14.49 15.89 15.02
C THR A 131 -13.72 16.57 16.16
N VAL A 132 -13.77 15.99 17.37
CA VAL A 132 -13.20 16.60 18.60
C VAL A 132 -11.68 16.39 18.71
N LEU A 133 -11.14 15.28 18.21
CA LEU A 133 -9.69 15.09 18.11
C LEU A 133 -9.08 15.94 16.99
N ARG A 134 -9.88 16.25 15.96
CA ARG A 134 -9.56 17.28 14.96
C ARG A 134 -9.37 18.64 15.62
N ASP A 135 -10.20 19.02 16.59
CA ASP A 135 -10.09 20.32 17.26
C ASP A 135 -8.80 20.47 18.07
N LEU A 136 -8.27 19.39 18.68
CA LEU A 136 -6.93 19.41 19.29
C LEU A 136 -5.85 19.61 18.23
N ALA A 137 -5.94 18.87 17.14
CA ALA A 137 -4.98 18.95 16.05
C ALA A 137 -5.01 20.35 15.40
N PHE A 138 -6.18 20.97 15.27
CA PHE A 138 -6.34 22.35 14.77
C PHE A 138 -6.04 23.46 15.78
N SER A 139 -5.60 23.12 17.00
CA SER A 139 -5.15 24.14 17.93
C SER A 139 -3.97 24.92 17.33
N SER A 140 -3.95 26.25 17.52
CA SER A 140 -2.89 27.11 17.00
C SER A 140 -1.51 26.66 17.52
N GLN A 141 -1.46 26.09 18.73
CA GLN A 141 -0.22 25.57 19.31
C GLN A 141 0.34 24.38 18.52
N VAL A 142 -0.51 23.43 18.08
CA VAL A 142 -0.08 22.26 17.29
C VAL A 142 0.32 22.68 15.88
N LYS A 143 -0.39 23.64 15.28
CA LYS A 143 -0.02 24.21 13.98
C LYS A 143 1.39 24.82 14.00
N ASP A 144 1.76 25.51 15.08
CA ASP A 144 3.12 26.03 15.22
C ASP A 144 4.18 24.94 15.36
N VAL A 145 3.88 23.83 16.05
CA VAL A 145 4.78 22.68 16.17
C VAL A 145 5.05 22.07 14.79
N ILE A 146 4.02 21.91 13.96
CA ILE A 146 4.15 21.37 12.60
C ILE A 146 4.95 22.33 11.70
N ASN A 147 4.61 23.62 11.73
CA ASN A 147 5.25 24.63 10.86
C ASN A 147 6.71 24.91 11.24
N ASN A 148 6.99 25.06 12.53
CA ASN A 148 8.31 25.44 13.02
C ASN A 148 9.19 24.25 13.36
N LYS A 149 8.63 23.02 13.38
CA LYS A 149 9.31 21.79 13.81
C LYS A 149 9.97 21.91 15.19
N GLU A 150 9.30 22.63 16.10
CA GLU A 150 9.79 22.85 17.46
C GLU A 150 8.92 22.14 18.48
N LYS A 151 9.54 21.57 19.51
CA LYS A 151 8.82 21.01 20.66
C LYS A 151 8.06 22.13 21.39
N LYS A 152 6.76 21.94 21.62
CA LYS A 152 5.96 22.83 22.46
C LYS A 152 5.23 22.07 23.57
N THR A 153 5.08 22.75 24.70
CA THR A 153 4.22 22.33 25.80
C THR A 153 3.10 23.35 25.92
N PHE A 154 1.84 22.89 25.99
CA PHE A 154 0.68 23.76 26.15
C PHE A 154 -0.44 23.05 26.90
N GLU A 155 -1.28 23.82 27.59
CA GLU A 155 -2.48 23.31 28.22
C GLU A 155 -3.59 23.16 27.18
N TRP A 156 -4.18 21.96 27.12
CA TRP A 156 -5.36 21.70 26.32
C TRP A 156 -6.59 21.56 27.22
N HIS A 157 -7.55 22.46 27.00
CA HIS A 157 -8.81 22.45 27.72
C HIS A 157 -9.87 21.69 26.92
N ARG A 158 -10.36 20.59 27.47
CA ARG A 158 -11.46 19.83 26.86
C ARG A 158 -12.77 20.14 27.60
N PRO A 159 -13.73 20.84 26.98
CA PRO A 159 -14.96 21.23 27.65
C PRO A 159 -15.91 20.06 27.98
N ILE A 160 -15.80 18.89 27.32
CA ILE A 160 -16.69 17.72 27.52
C ILE A 160 -15.90 16.43 27.25
N PRO A 161 -15.97 15.36 28.08
CA PRO A 161 -16.99 15.12 29.11
C PRO A 161 -16.62 15.58 30.53
N ASN A 162 -15.34 15.86 30.82
CA ASN A 162 -14.90 16.01 32.22
C ASN A 162 -14.39 17.41 32.60
N ASN A 163 -14.46 18.40 31.71
CA ASN A 163 -13.96 19.76 31.98
C ASN A 163 -12.55 19.74 32.61
N GLN A 164 -11.68 18.90 32.03
CA GLN A 164 -10.34 18.61 32.52
C GLN A 164 -9.31 19.37 31.67
N PHE A 165 -8.26 19.81 32.36
CA PHE A 165 -7.07 20.40 31.75
C PHE A 165 -6.01 19.32 31.59
N TYR A 166 -5.40 19.25 30.42
CA TYR A 166 -4.31 18.34 30.13
C TYR A 166 -3.07 19.12 29.70
N ASP A 167 -1.93 18.83 30.31
CA ASP A 167 -0.64 19.29 29.80
C ASP A 167 -0.24 18.46 28.58
N VAL A 168 -0.20 19.08 27.41
CA VAL A 168 0.14 18.43 26.15
C VAL A 168 1.57 18.80 25.78
N VAL A 169 2.40 17.78 25.52
CA VAL A 169 3.74 17.94 24.96
C VAL A 169 3.72 17.42 23.54
N ALA A 170 3.93 18.30 22.56
CA ALA A 170 3.98 17.97 21.15
C ALA A 170 5.37 18.22 20.58
N PHE A 171 5.85 17.31 19.75
CA PHE A 171 7.15 17.40 19.07
C PHE A 171 7.09 16.71 17.70
N PRO A 172 7.84 17.18 16.69
CA PRO A 172 7.85 16.55 15.37
C PRO A 172 8.60 15.21 15.40
N ILE A 173 8.02 14.21 14.74
CA ILE A 173 8.63 12.90 14.48
C ILE A 173 9.05 12.90 13.02
N ASN A 174 10.15 13.61 12.71
CA ASN A 174 10.96 13.64 11.48
C ASN A 174 11.40 15.08 11.15
N ASN A 175 12.64 15.22 10.72
CA ASN A 175 13.17 16.42 10.09
C ASN A 175 12.76 16.50 8.61
#